data_AF-A0A2V6BQM9-F1
#
_entry.id   AF-A0A2V6BQM9-F1
#
_cell.length_a   1.000
_cell.length_b   1.000
_cell.length_c   1.000
_cell.angle_alpha   90.00
_cell.angle_beta   90.00
_cell.angle_gamma   90.00
#
_symmetry.space_group_name_H-M   'P 1'
#
loop_
_entity.id
_entity.type
_entity.pdbx_description
1 polymer ?
#
loop_
_entity_poly.entity_id
_entity_poly.type
_entity_poly.pdbx_seq_one_letter_code
_entity_poly.pdbx_strand_id
1 'polypeptide(L)'
;MISFQKRFLFIHIPKTAGNSIQSVLRDYSEDELVALRSEQDGVERFGLRNPKYKLKKHSTLADYRAALDETDFGNLYKFTCVRNPWDRLISLYFTPTRTPPRGIEKDSERLLRRPFRFQITSG
;
A
#
# COMPACT_ATOMS: atom_id res chain seq x y z
N MET A 1 9.46 2.77 1.94
CA MET A 1 10.04 3.75 2.88
C MET A 1 11.45 3.35 3.19
N ILE A 2 12.37 4.29 3.22
CA ILE A 2 13.79 4.05 3.43
C ILE A 2 14.36 4.97 4.51
N SER A 3 15.28 4.45 5.31
CA SER A 3 16.08 5.19 6.28
C SER A 3 17.49 4.62 6.29
N PHE A 4 18.49 5.41 5.92
CA PHE A 4 19.88 4.97 6.01
C PHE A 4 20.39 5.08 7.45
N GLN A 5 19.93 6.10 8.19
CA GLN A 5 20.29 6.28 9.60
C GLN A 5 19.88 5.08 10.46
N LYS A 6 18.65 4.58 10.27
CA LYS A 6 18.13 3.39 10.98
C LYS A 6 18.29 2.09 10.20
N ARG A 7 18.93 2.17 9.03
CA ARG A 7 19.28 1.05 8.14
C ARG A 7 18.09 0.15 7.80
N PHE A 8 16.94 0.71 7.41
CA PHE A 8 15.78 -0.08 7.05
C PHE A 8 15.17 0.29 5.70
N LEU A 9 14.54 -0.71 5.08
CA LEU A 9 13.76 -0.61 3.86
C LEU A 9 12.42 -1.31 4.05
N PHE A 10 11.34 -0.53 4.12
CA PHE A 10 9.98 -1.03 4.16
C PHE A 10 9.32 -0.98 2.78
N ILE A 11 8.90 -2.14 2.26
CA ILE A 11 8.24 -2.26 0.97
C ILE A 11 6.73 -2.26 1.19
N HIS A 12 6.03 -1.26 0.65
CA HIS A 12 4.59 -1.11 0.86
C HIS A 12 3.79 -1.84 -0.21
N ILE A 13 3.24 -3.00 0.16
CA ILE A 13 2.28 -3.75 -0.65
C ILE A 13 0.87 -3.15 -0.44
N PRO A 14 0.09 -2.87 -1.50
CA PRO A 14 -1.28 -2.38 -1.34
C PRO A 14 -2.15 -3.36 -0.54
N LYS A 15 -2.97 -2.79 0.37
CA LYS A 15 -4.01 -3.50 1.15
C LYS A 15 -3.49 -4.50 2.18
N THR A 16 -2.26 -4.33 2.66
CA THR A 16 -1.65 -5.16 3.70
C THR A 16 -1.41 -4.41 5.02
N ALA A 17 -2.28 -3.44 5.35
CA ALA A 17 -2.14 -2.53 6.50
C ALA A 17 -0.84 -1.70 6.49
N GLY A 18 -0.22 -1.52 5.31
CA GLY A 18 1.02 -0.76 5.18
C GLY A 18 0.91 0.68 5.69
N ASN A 19 -0.25 1.33 5.58
CA ASN A 19 -0.47 2.69 6.08
C ASN A 19 -0.18 2.83 7.59
N SER A 20 -0.59 1.85 8.41
CA SER A 20 -0.33 1.87 9.86
C SER A 20 1.17 1.86 10.17
N ILE A 21 1.92 1.03 9.44
CA ILE A 21 3.39 0.95 9.57
C ILE A 21 4.05 2.24 9.07
N GLN A 22 3.55 2.81 7.96
CA GLN A 22 4.04 4.08 7.48
C GLN A 22 3.85 5.21 8.49
N SER A 23 2.73 5.20 9.23
CA SER A 23 2.47 6.20 10.27
C SER A 23 3.52 6.16 11.36
N VAL A 24 3.91 4.97 11.81
CA VAL A 24 4.91 4.79 12.89
C VAL A 24 6.33 5.06 12.40
N LEU A 25 6.66 4.65 11.17
CA LEU A 25 8.01 4.79 10.62
C LEU A 25 8.30 6.15 10.00
N ARG A 26 7.29 7.01 9.90
CA ARG A 26 7.36 8.32 9.25
C ARG A 26 8.53 9.15 9.79
N ASP A 27 8.59 9.30 11.11
CA ASP A 27 9.56 10.17 11.79
C ASP A 27 10.99 9.65 11.71
N TYR A 28 11.16 8.39 11.29
CA TYR A 28 12.46 7.74 11.13
C TYR A 28 12.88 7.62 9.67
N SER A 29 11.98 7.89 8.72
CA SER A 29 12.26 7.77 7.28
C SER A 29 12.76 9.08 6.69
N GLU A 30 13.62 8.97 5.68
CA GLU A 30 14.11 10.12 4.91
C GLU A 30 13.17 10.48 3.74
N ASP A 31 12.03 9.80 3.64
CA ASP A 31 11.05 10.03 2.59
C ASP A 31 10.11 11.18 2.94
N GLU A 32 9.83 12.03 1.96
CA GLU A 32 8.84 13.09 2.12
C GLU A 32 7.43 12.55 1.83
N LEU A 33 6.49 12.90 2.72
CA LEU A 33 5.08 12.68 2.46
C LEU A 33 4.53 13.84 1.64
N VAL A 34 4.09 13.51 0.42
CA VAL A 34 3.42 14.48 -0.45
C VAL A 34 1.93 14.23 -0.35
N ALA A 35 1.19 15.22 0.16
CA ALA A 35 -0.26 15.25 0.02
C ALA A 35 -0.58 15.40 -1.47
N LEU A 36 -1.07 14.34 -2.10
CA LEU A 36 -1.17 14.32 -3.56
C LEU A 36 -2.24 15.28 -4.10
N ARG A 37 -3.27 15.67 -3.32
CA ARG A 37 -4.30 16.69 -3.66
C ARG A 37 -5.04 17.25 -2.43
N SER A 38 -5.60 18.45 -2.57
CA SER A 38 -6.40 19.23 -1.60
C SER A 38 -7.77 18.64 -1.24
N GLU A 39 -8.29 17.70 -2.03
CA GLU A 39 -9.57 17.00 -1.80
C GLU A 39 -9.35 15.52 -1.45
N GLN A 40 -8.47 15.25 -0.49
CA GLN A 40 -8.26 13.88 -0.02
C GLN A 40 -8.56 13.85 1.47
N ASP A 41 -9.56 13.05 1.83
CA ASP A 41 -9.88 12.70 3.22
C ASP A 41 -8.58 12.35 3.93
N GLY A 42 -8.14 13.25 4.82
CA GLY A 42 -6.78 13.40 5.31
C GLY A 42 -6.27 12.25 6.19
N VAL A 43 -6.78 11.04 6.01
CA VAL A 43 -6.57 9.90 6.90
C VAL A 43 -5.77 8.77 6.22
N GLU A 44 -5.87 8.55 4.90
CA GLU A 44 -5.46 7.24 4.32
C GLU A 44 -4.57 7.27 3.05
N ARG A 45 -4.35 8.42 2.40
CA ARG A 45 -3.70 8.45 1.06
C ARG A 45 -2.57 9.46 0.91
N PHE A 46 -1.61 9.44 1.84
CA PHE A 46 -0.34 10.15 1.65
C PHE A 46 0.46 9.50 0.50
N GLY A 47 0.90 10.31 -0.46
CA GLY A 47 1.92 9.94 -1.42
C GLY A 47 3.27 9.88 -0.71
N LEU A 48 4.11 8.93 -1.08
CA LEU A 48 5.47 8.83 -0.58
C LEU A 48 6.39 9.17 -1.74
N ARG A 49 7.22 10.19 -1.58
CA ARG A 49 8.19 10.61 -2.59
C ARG A 49 9.55 10.73 -1.93
N ASN A 50 10.53 10.02 -2.48
CA ASN A 50 11.91 10.30 -2.15
C ASN A 50 12.47 11.30 -3.16
N PRO A 51 12.81 12.54 -2.78
CA PRO A 51 13.37 13.52 -3.71
C PRO A 51 14.74 13.09 -4.26
N LYS A 52 15.52 12.33 -3.48
CA LYS A 52 16.86 11.85 -3.85
C LYS A 52 16.82 10.69 -4.85
N TYR A 53 15.88 9.75 -4.67
CA TYR A 53 15.84 8.51 -5.47
C TYR A 53 14.64 8.39 -6.42
N LYS A 54 13.77 9.40 -6.50
CA LYS A 54 12.53 9.43 -7.32
C LYS A 54 11.58 8.23 -7.10
N LEU A 55 11.65 7.60 -5.93
CA LEU A 55 10.87 6.42 -5.57
C LEU A 55 9.43 6.79 -5.17
N LYS A 56 8.50 5.87 -5.41
CA LYS A 56 7.06 6.02 -5.14
C LYS A 56 6.60 5.05 -4.05
N LYS A 57 5.42 5.31 -3.48
CA LYS A 57 4.81 4.50 -2.40
C LYS A 57 4.77 2.99 -2.67
N HIS A 58 4.48 2.57 -3.90
CA HIS A 58 4.38 1.15 -4.28
C HIS A 58 5.54 0.68 -5.17
N SER A 59 6.70 1.34 -5.07
CA SER A 59 7.92 0.87 -5.72
C SER A 59 8.25 -0.56 -5.27
N THR A 60 8.60 -1.39 -6.22
CA THR A 60 8.99 -2.78 -6.02
C THR A 60 10.41 -2.86 -5.47
N LEU A 61 10.79 -4.03 -4.93
CA LEU A 61 12.17 -4.25 -4.49
C LEU A 61 13.19 -4.05 -5.63
N ALA A 62 12.81 -4.40 -6.87
CA ALA A 62 13.64 -4.19 -8.04
C ALA A 62 13.89 -2.70 -8.30
N ASP A 63 12.87 -1.85 -8.12
CA ASP A 63 13.03 -0.39 -8.24
C ASP A 63 14.00 0.15 -7.18
N TYR A 64 13.92 -0.35 -5.95
CA TYR A 64 14.87 0.00 -4.89
C TYR A 64 16.29 -0.47 -5.20
N ARG A 65 16.46 -1.67 -5.78
CA ARG A 65 17.78 -2.17 -6.19
C ARG A 65 18.37 -1.38 -7.35
N ALA A 66 17.55 -0.89 -8.27
CA ALA A 66 18.00 -0.08 -9.40
C ALA A 66 18.34 1.37 -9.00
N ALA A 67 17.70 1.88 -7.94
CA ALA A 67 17.89 3.26 -7.49
C ALA A 67 19.00 3.43 -6.44
N LEU A 68 19.48 2.35 -5.81
CA LEU A 68 20.43 2.37 -4.71
C LEU A 68 21.73 1.66 -5.11
N ASP A 69 22.85 2.12 -4.54
CA ASP A 69 24.12 1.43 -4.67
C ASP A 69 24.07 0.06 -3.99
N GLU A 70 24.84 -0.90 -4.50
CA GLU A 70 24.78 -2.30 -4.04
C GLU A 70 25.22 -2.46 -2.58
N THR A 71 26.17 -1.64 -2.13
CA THR A 71 26.64 -1.57 -0.75
C THR A 71 25.54 -1.09 0.20
N ASP A 72 24.86 0.00 -0.16
CA ASP A 72 23.78 0.59 0.60
C ASP A 72 22.58 -0.36 0.65
N PHE A 73 22.17 -0.87 -0.51
CA PHE A 73 21.08 -1.84 -0.59
C PHE A 73 21.38 -3.09 0.24
N GLY A 74 22.61 -3.61 0.20
CA GLY A 74 23.05 -4.75 1.01
C GLY A 74 22.90 -4.51 2.51
N ASN A 75 23.26 -3.31 2.98
CA ASN A 75 23.31 -2.94 4.39
C ASN A 75 21.96 -2.63 5.05
N LEU A 76 20.89 -2.48 4.27
CA LEU A 76 19.54 -2.21 4.78
C LEU A 76 18.83 -3.50 5.23
N TYR A 77 18.09 -3.42 6.34
CA TYR A 77 17.13 -4.44 6.75
C TYR A 77 15.82 -4.29 5.97
N LYS A 78 15.45 -5.30 5.17
CA LYS A 78 14.29 -5.25 4.28
C LYS A 78 13.11 -6.00 4.90
N PHE A 79 11.95 -5.37 4.96
CA PHE A 79 10.73 -6.02 5.44
C PHE A 79 9.50 -5.50 4.73
N THR A 80 8.43 -6.30 4.81
CA THR A 80 7.12 -5.97 4.26
C THR A 80 6.03 -6.63 5.09
N CYS A 81 4.80 -6.20 4.90
CA CYS A 81 3.63 -6.86 5.46
C CYS A 81 2.81 -7.48 4.36
N VAL A 82 2.47 -8.74 4.57
CA VAL A 82 1.63 -9.55 3.70
C VAL A 82 0.29 -9.80 4.40
N ARG A 83 -0.75 -10.06 3.60
CA ARG A 83 -2.09 -10.42 4.08
C ARG A 83 -2.55 -11.65 3.32
N ASN A 84 -3.46 -12.42 3.91
CA ASN A 84 -4.14 -13.49 3.19
C ASN A 84 -4.62 -13.00 1.80
N PRO A 85 -4.34 -13.74 0.71
CA PRO A 85 -4.66 -13.30 -0.64
C PRO A 85 -6.15 -12.98 -0.86
N TRP A 86 -7.06 -13.77 -0.28
CA TRP A 86 -8.50 -13.58 -0.38
C TRP A 86 -8.95 -12.31 0.33
N ASP A 87 -8.51 -12.10 1.57
CA ASP A 87 -8.83 -10.88 2.31
C ASP A 87 -8.27 -9.63 1.62
N ARG A 88 -7.08 -9.75 1.00
CA ARG A 88 -6.47 -8.68 0.22
C ARG A 88 -7.33 -8.34 -1.00
N LEU A 89 -7.84 -9.35 -1.72
CA LEU A 89 -8.70 -9.16 -2.89
C LEU A 89 -10.04 -8.53 -2.53
N ILE A 90 -10.68 -9.01 -1.46
CA ILE A 90 -11.93 -8.44 -0.94
C ILE A 90 -11.70 -6.98 -0.53
N SER A 91 -10.62 -6.71 0.22
CA SER A 91 -10.28 -5.35 0.62
C SER A 91 -9.99 -4.43 -0.57
N LEU A 92 -9.41 -4.96 -1.65
CA LEU A 92 -9.20 -4.24 -2.90
C LEU A 92 -10.54 -3.93 -3.59
N TYR A 93 -11.45 -4.90 -3.68
CA TYR A 93 -12.77 -4.74 -4.29
C TYR A 93 -13.60 -3.65 -3.60
N PHE A 94 -13.61 -3.63 -2.27
CA PHE A 94 -14.31 -2.60 -1.49
C PHE A 94 -13.51 -1.29 -1.35
N THR A 95 -12.31 -1.20 -1.93
CA THR A 95 -11.60 0.09 -1.94
C THR A 95 -12.31 1.01 -2.92
N PRO A 96 -12.75 2.22 -2.50
CA PRO A 96 -13.33 3.18 -3.41
C PRO A 96 -12.31 3.55 -4.50
N THR A 97 -12.51 2.98 -5.69
CA THR A 97 -11.82 3.35 -6.92
C THR A 97 -12.37 4.68 -7.39
N ARG A 98 -11.49 5.55 -7.89
CA ARG A 98 -11.71 6.97 -8.25
C ARG A 98 -12.79 7.24 -9.30
N THR A 99 -13.51 6.23 -9.75
CA THR A 99 -14.57 6.35 -10.74
C THR A 99 -15.61 5.28 -10.40
N PRO A 100 -16.76 5.61 -9.81
CA PRO A 100 -17.87 4.67 -9.84
C PRO A 100 -18.18 4.41 -11.33
N PRO A 101 -18.28 3.14 -11.77
CA PRO A 101 -18.87 2.88 -13.07
C PRO A 101 -20.25 3.56 -13.07
N ARG A 102 -20.49 4.40 -14.08
CA ARG A 102 -21.73 5.17 -14.23
C ARG A 102 -22.90 4.18 -14.11
N GLY A 103 -23.68 4.26 -13.03
CA GLY A 103 -24.86 3.40 -12.81
C GLY A 103 -24.83 2.41 -11.65
N ILE A 104 -23.77 2.30 -10.84
CA ILE A 104 -23.76 1.44 -9.63
C ILE A 104 -23.80 2.30 -8.37
N GLU A 105 -24.94 2.95 -8.12
CA GLU A 105 -25.12 3.79 -6.92
C GLU A 105 -25.90 3.07 -5.81
N LYS A 106 -26.37 1.82 -6.01
CA LYS A 106 -27.32 1.18 -5.07
C LYS A 106 -27.03 -0.26 -4.63
N ASP A 107 -25.95 -0.91 -5.07
CA ASP A 107 -25.78 -2.36 -4.85
C ASP A 107 -24.71 -2.77 -3.82
N SER A 108 -23.93 -1.82 -3.29
CA SER A 108 -22.90 -2.11 -2.29
C SER A 108 -23.48 -2.59 -0.96
N GLU A 109 -24.59 -2.01 -0.50
CA GLU A 109 -25.29 -2.45 0.72
C GLU A 109 -25.99 -3.81 0.57
N ARG A 110 -26.43 -4.14 -0.66
CA ARG A 110 -27.16 -5.39 -0.95
C ARG A 110 -26.23 -6.60 -0.98
N LEU A 111 -24.99 -6.41 -1.43
CA LEU A 111 -23.96 -7.46 -1.44
C LEU A 111 -23.44 -7.80 -0.03
N LEU A 112 -23.39 -6.81 0.89
CA LEU A 112 -22.96 -7.02 2.28
C LEU A 112 -23.98 -7.80 3.13
N ARG A 113 -25.26 -7.83 2.73
CA ARG A 113 -26.34 -8.53 3.47
C ARG A 113 -26.62 -9.95 3.00
N ARG A 114 -25.94 -10.45 1.97
CA ARG A 114 -26.09 -11.83 1.54
C ARG A 114 -25.13 -12.73 2.32
N PRO A 115 -25.61 -13.79 3.01
CA PRO A 115 -24.71 -14.80 3.53
C PRO A 115 -23.96 -15.42 2.35
N PHE A 116 -22.63 -15.33 2.38
CA PHE A 116 -21.75 -16.00 1.42
C PHE A 116 -21.98 -17.51 1.51
N ARG A 117 -22.74 -18.08 0.57
CA ARG A 117 -22.90 -19.53 0.46
C ARG A 117 -21.81 -20.04 -0.48
N PHE A 118 -20.74 -20.58 0.11
CA PHE A 118 -19.77 -21.41 -0.62
C PHE A 118 -20.51 -22.69 -1.07
N GLN A 119 -20.83 -22.80 -2.35
CA GLN A 119 -21.09 -24.11 -2.95
C GLN A 119 -19.75 -24.64 -3.45
N ILE A 120 -19.13 -25.51 -2.66
CA ILE A 120 -18.09 -26.39 -3.16
C ILE A 120 -18.82 -27.48 -3.94
N THR A 121 -18.81 -27.41 -5.26
CA THR A 121 -19.16 -28.57 -6.09
C THR A 121 -17.95 -29.49 -6.13
N SER A 122 -18.02 -30.58 -5.38
CA SER A 122 -17.16 -31.74 -5.56
C SER A 122 -17.56 -32.46 -6.85
N GLY A 123 -16.62 -32.59 -7.78
CA GLY A 123 -16.71 -33.42 -8.98
C GLY A 123 -15.34 -34.02 -9.25
#